data_AF-A0A2W2EMP7-F1
#
_entry.id   AF-A0A2W2EMP7-F1
#
_cell.length_a   1.000
_cell.length_b   1.000
_cell.length_c   1.000
_cell.angle_alpha   90.00
_cell.angle_beta   90.00
_cell.angle_gamma   90.00
#
_symmetry.space_group_name_H-M   'P 1'
#
loop_
_entity.id
_entity.type
_entity.pdbx_description
1 polymer ?
#
loop_
_entity_poly.entity_id
_entity_poly.type
_entity_poly.pdbx_seq_one_letter_code
_entity_poly.pdbx_strand_id
1 'polypeptide(L)'
;MNHGHTPETPQQPLQATPHDPVTDYLDFIDKIDEDVNRIPDQTVEERVQQLFGNPALSEEQSVLGNTQEAGVLCNQPQREPDFVRESDALEIVAAAQREATRIRYKAQAEATRIRDQAERNASAHRDDALTQAAQILTEARRNAKEEAASLYAEAERQAAQLITEARRTAGTGSAEASKQARVGSPTGEARPSKQVLKRIAALARERPSWGPERLFAELRRMGVPVSEQDVQAVIKAERNTDGGQHSEAEIRASLYGE
;
A
#
# COMPACT_ATOMS: atom_id res chain seq x y z
N MET A 1 -5.47 -49.40 25.93
CA MET A 1 -4.35 -48.86 25.14
C MET A 1 -4.80 -47.51 24.63
N ASN A 2 -4.16 -46.43 25.12
CA ASN A 2 -4.53 -45.04 24.84
C ASN A 2 -4.15 -44.67 23.41
N HIS A 3 -5.11 -44.19 22.63
CA HIS A 3 -4.84 -43.48 21.38
C HIS A 3 -4.72 -41.98 21.71
N GLY A 4 -3.51 -41.45 21.57
CA GLY A 4 -3.23 -40.03 21.75
C GLY A 4 -3.83 -39.22 20.60
N HIS A 5 -4.74 -38.31 20.93
CA HIS A 5 -5.11 -37.20 20.05
C HIS A 5 -4.11 -36.06 20.24
N THR A 6 -3.32 -35.81 19.21
CA THR A 6 -2.63 -34.53 19.00
C THR A 6 -3.64 -33.49 18.50
N PRO A 7 -3.71 -32.29 19.09
CA PRO A 7 -4.58 -31.23 18.58
C PRO A 7 -3.98 -30.57 17.33
N GLU A 8 -4.78 -30.43 16.28
CA GLU A 8 -4.44 -29.64 15.09
C GLU A 8 -4.27 -28.16 15.44
N THR A 9 -3.13 -27.59 15.06
CA THR A 9 -2.87 -26.15 15.11
C THR A 9 -3.68 -25.46 14.01
N PRO A 10 -4.44 -24.38 14.29
CA PRO A 10 -5.14 -23.62 13.26
C PRO A 10 -4.12 -22.95 12.34
N GLN A 11 -4.14 -23.27 11.05
CA GLN A 11 -3.37 -22.54 10.05
C GLN A 11 -3.88 -21.09 9.99
N GLN A 12 -2.99 -20.14 10.30
CA GLN A 12 -3.25 -18.73 10.05
C GLN A 12 -3.28 -18.48 8.54
N PRO A 13 -4.19 -17.61 8.04
CA PRO A 13 -4.20 -17.22 6.64
C PRO A 13 -2.90 -16.46 6.31
N LEU A 14 -2.21 -16.91 5.27
CA LEU A 14 -1.06 -16.23 4.67
C LEU A 14 -1.45 -14.78 4.38
N GLN A 15 -0.81 -13.84 5.05
CA GLN A 15 -0.95 -12.42 4.77
C GLN A 15 -0.45 -12.17 3.35
N ALA A 16 -1.35 -11.75 2.46
CA ALA A 16 -0.98 -11.25 1.16
C ALA A 16 -0.07 -10.03 1.36
N THR A 17 1.16 -10.11 0.81
CA THR A 17 2.09 -8.98 0.78
C THR A 17 1.43 -7.80 0.05
N PRO A 18 1.60 -6.55 0.52
CA PRO A 18 1.07 -5.39 -0.17
C PRO A 18 1.69 -5.31 -1.56
N HIS A 19 0.87 -5.42 -2.61
CA HIS A 19 1.29 -5.17 -3.98
C HIS A 19 1.63 -3.69 -4.08
N ASP A 20 2.91 -3.37 -4.24
CA ASP A 20 3.37 -2.00 -4.49
C ASP A 20 3.31 -1.75 -6.00
N PRO A 21 2.37 -0.93 -6.50
CA PRO A 21 2.18 -0.70 -7.93
C PRO A 21 3.41 -0.04 -8.59
N VAL A 22 4.32 0.54 -7.80
CA VAL A 22 5.58 1.08 -8.31
C VAL A 22 6.54 -0.05 -8.69
N THR A 23 6.54 -1.16 -7.93
CA THR A 23 7.43 -2.30 -8.20
C THR A 23 6.97 -3.05 -9.45
N ASP A 24 5.66 -3.23 -9.64
CA ASP A 24 5.11 -3.85 -10.86
C ASP A 24 5.40 -3.04 -12.13
N TYR A 25 5.41 -1.70 -12.01
CA TYR A 25 5.70 -0.83 -13.14
C TYR A 25 7.16 -0.87 -13.55
N LEU A 26 8.08 -1.04 -12.58
CA LEU A 26 9.51 -1.18 -12.84
C LEU A 26 9.84 -2.55 -13.44
N ASP A 27 9.25 -3.63 -12.92
CA ASP A 27 9.38 -4.98 -13.51
C ASP A 27 8.85 -5.03 -14.95
N PHE A 28 7.79 -4.26 -15.26
CA PHE A 28 7.26 -4.15 -16.62
C PHE A 28 8.20 -3.39 -17.56
N ILE A 29 8.85 -2.32 -17.09
CA ILE A 29 9.82 -1.55 -17.87
C ILE A 29 11.07 -2.38 -18.14
N ASP A 30 11.60 -3.08 -17.14
CA ASP A 30 12.77 -3.95 -17.28
C ASP A 30 12.50 -5.10 -18.27
N LYS A 31 11.28 -5.63 -18.28
CA LYS A 31 10.85 -6.64 -19.25
C LYS A 31 10.74 -6.10 -20.67
N ILE A 32 10.32 -4.84 -20.85
CA ILE A 32 10.30 -4.20 -22.18
C ILE A 32 11.72 -3.98 -22.69
N ASP A 33 12.64 -3.52 -21.85
CA ASP A 33 14.03 -3.33 -22.23
C ASP A 33 14.71 -4.67 -22.57
N GLU A 34 14.41 -5.74 -21.85
CA GLU A 34 14.91 -7.08 -22.20
C GLU A 34 14.33 -7.57 -23.53
N ASP A 35 13.03 -7.39 -23.79
CA ASP A 35 12.38 -7.80 -25.04
C ASP A 35 12.85 -6.98 -26.25
N VAL A 36 13.10 -5.67 -26.08
CA VAL A 36 13.65 -4.80 -27.12
C VAL A 36 15.09 -5.17 -27.45
N ASN A 37 15.90 -5.51 -26.44
CA ASN A 37 17.28 -5.97 -26.64
C ASN A 37 17.37 -7.42 -27.14
N ARG A 38 16.27 -8.18 -27.13
CA ARG A 38 16.18 -9.55 -27.67
C ARG A 38 15.80 -9.59 -29.15
N ILE A 39 15.43 -8.46 -29.75
CA ILE A 39 15.21 -8.38 -31.20
C ILE A 39 16.60 -8.49 -31.84
N PRO A 40 16.90 -9.58 -32.56
CA PRO A 40 18.19 -9.70 -33.22
C PRO A 40 18.30 -8.59 -34.25
N ASP A 41 19.47 -7.94 -34.25
CA ASP A 41 19.84 -6.82 -35.11
C ASP A 41 20.07 -7.31 -36.55
N GLN A 42 19.05 -7.95 -37.12
CA GLN A 42 19.08 -8.45 -38.48
C GLN A 42 18.84 -7.27 -39.40
N THR A 43 19.85 -6.97 -40.20
CA THR A 43 19.73 -5.96 -41.23
C THR A 43 18.60 -6.34 -42.18
N VAL A 44 17.93 -5.33 -42.77
CA VAL A 44 16.89 -5.55 -43.78
C VAL A 44 17.41 -6.44 -44.93
N GLU A 45 18.72 -6.40 -45.21
CA GLU A 45 19.40 -7.28 -46.16
C GLU A 45 19.38 -8.77 -45.75
N GLU A 46 19.65 -9.10 -44.49
CA GLU A 46 19.61 -10.50 -44.02
C GLU A 46 18.22 -11.13 -44.08
N ARG A 47 17.17 -10.36 -43.77
CA ARG A 47 15.78 -10.83 -43.90
C ARG A 47 15.39 -11.03 -45.37
N VAL A 48 15.89 -10.20 -46.28
CA VAL A 48 15.71 -10.39 -47.72
C VAL A 48 16.50 -11.61 -48.22
N GLN A 49 17.70 -11.85 -47.70
CA GLN A 49 18.49 -13.05 -48.03
C GLN A 49 17.81 -14.34 -47.54
N GLN A 50 17.17 -14.34 -46.36
CA GLN A 50 16.42 -15.51 -45.87
C GLN A 50 15.12 -15.77 -46.64
N LEU A 51 14.43 -14.72 -47.10
CA LEU A 51 13.17 -14.87 -47.84
C LEU A 51 13.39 -15.27 -49.30
N PHE A 52 14.52 -14.88 -49.91
CA PHE A 52 14.78 -15.10 -51.34
C PHE A 52 16.02 -15.95 -51.65
N GLY A 53 16.79 -16.36 -50.63
CA GLY A 53 18.01 -17.15 -50.77
C GLY A 53 17.81 -18.67 -50.73
N ASN A 54 16.70 -19.18 -51.27
CA ASN A 54 16.53 -20.61 -51.49
C ASN A 54 16.98 -20.96 -52.93
N PRO A 55 18.05 -21.75 -53.14
CA PRO A 55 18.50 -22.16 -54.48
C PRO A 55 17.61 -23.25 -55.13
N ALA A 56 16.44 -23.56 -54.56
CA ALA A 56 15.57 -24.64 -55.02
C ALA A 56 14.73 -24.32 -56.28
N LEU A 57 14.94 -23.17 -56.94
CA LEU A 57 14.25 -22.82 -58.19
C LEU A 57 15.14 -22.94 -59.45
N SER A 58 16.24 -23.72 -59.37
CA SER A 58 17.14 -23.95 -60.50
C SER A 58 16.94 -25.31 -61.21
N GLU A 59 15.96 -26.13 -60.82
CA GLU A 59 15.81 -27.52 -61.31
C GLU A 59 14.62 -27.79 -62.25
N GLU A 60 13.98 -26.77 -62.83
CA GLU A 60 12.91 -26.98 -63.84
C GLU A 60 13.32 -26.64 -65.29
N GLN A 61 14.61 -26.63 -65.62
CA GLN A 61 15.10 -26.51 -67.02
C GLN A 61 15.81 -27.76 -67.54
N SER A 62 15.33 -28.96 -67.16
CA SER A 62 15.88 -30.21 -67.71
C SER A 62 14.81 -31.26 -68.01
N VAL A 63 13.74 -30.87 -68.71
CA VAL A 63 12.83 -31.81 -69.39
C VAL A 63 12.70 -31.41 -70.86
N LEU A 64 13.81 -31.52 -71.58
CA LEU A 64 13.82 -31.67 -73.04
C LEU A 64 14.66 -32.90 -73.35
N GLY A 65 13.99 -34.04 -73.48
CA GLY A 65 14.64 -35.31 -73.75
C GLY A 65 13.65 -36.38 -74.20
N ASN A 66 13.50 -36.46 -75.52
CA ASN A 66 13.16 -37.66 -76.30
C ASN A 66 11.69 -38.16 -76.29
N THR A 67 10.98 -37.81 -77.37
CA THR A 67 10.04 -38.76 -78.01
C THR A 67 10.12 -38.64 -79.52
N GLN A 68 10.67 -39.69 -80.13
CA GLN A 68 10.69 -39.95 -81.56
C GLN A 68 9.33 -40.45 -82.05
N GLU A 69 8.96 -39.96 -83.24
CA GLU A 69 8.17 -40.61 -84.29
C GLU A 69 6.71 -41.02 -84.04
N ALA A 70 5.81 -40.32 -84.74
CA ALA A 70 4.81 -40.96 -85.62
C ALA A 70 4.38 -39.96 -86.68
N GLY A 71 4.70 -40.26 -87.94
CA GLY A 71 4.37 -39.40 -89.08
C GLY A 71 2.89 -39.45 -89.43
N VAL A 72 2.35 -38.31 -89.86
CA VAL A 72 1.28 -38.23 -90.86
C VAL A 72 1.52 -36.97 -91.70
N LEU A 73 1.65 -37.18 -93.00
CA LEU A 73 1.68 -36.19 -94.05
C LEU A 73 0.43 -35.30 -94.03
N CYS A 74 0.62 -34.00 -93.87
CA CYS A 74 -0.32 -32.99 -94.36
C CYS A 74 0.49 -31.83 -94.97
N ASN A 75 0.41 -31.69 -96.29
CA ASN A 75 0.88 -30.52 -97.03
C ASN A 75 0.10 -29.27 -96.56
N GLN A 76 0.63 -28.56 -95.57
CA GLN A 76 0.30 -27.17 -95.31
C GLN A 76 1.48 -26.30 -95.77
N PRO A 77 1.26 -25.16 -96.44
CA PRO A 77 2.33 -24.22 -96.71
C PRO A 77 2.93 -23.78 -95.38
N GLN A 78 4.21 -24.10 -95.17
CA GLN A 78 4.98 -23.63 -94.03
C GLN A 78 4.99 -22.10 -94.05
N ARG A 79 4.11 -21.49 -93.25
CA ARG A 79 4.38 -20.15 -92.75
C ARG A 79 5.54 -20.31 -91.79
N GLU A 80 6.71 -19.84 -92.18
CA GLU A 80 7.82 -19.66 -91.26
C GLU A 80 7.26 -18.91 -90.04
N PRO A 81 7.37 -19.46 -88.82
CA PRO A 81 7.03 -18.68 -87.64
C PRO A 81 7.93 -17.46 -87.66
N ASP A 82 7.33 -16.26 -87.56
CA ASP A 82 8.05 -15.00 -87.37
C ASP A 82 8.89 -15.13 -86.08
N PHE A 83 10.07 -15.69 -86.23
CA PHE A 83 11.02 -15.92 -85.16
C PHE A 83 11.45 -14.53 -84.71
N VAL A 84 10.96 -14.11 -83.54
CA VAL A 84 11.41 -12.89 -82.85
C VAL A 84 12.93 -12.91 -82.95
N ARG A 85 13.50 -11.94 -83.66
CA ARG A 85 14.95 -11.93 -83.87
C ARG A 85 15.57 -11.79 -82.48
N GLU A 86 16.70 -12.42 -82.24
CA GLU A 86 17.40 -12.37 -80.95
C GLU A 86 17.55 -10.92 -80.42
N SER A 87 17.69 -9.96 -81.34
CA SER A 87 17.64 -8.52 -81.09
C SER A 87 16.34 -8.03 -80.42
N ASP A 88 15.18 -8.48 -80.90
CA ASP A 88 13.87 -8.06 -80.38
C ASP A 88 13.62 -8.66 -78.98
N ALA A 89 14.09 -9.88 -78.73
CA ALA A 89 14.02 -10.51 -77.41
C ALA A 89 14.86 -9.75 -76.38
N LEU A 90 16.08 -9.32 -76.75
CA LEU A 90 16.94 -8.51 -75.90
C LEU A 90 16.33 -7.13 -75.61
N GLU A 91 15.67 -6.51 -76.58
CA GLU A 91 14.98 -5.23 -76.38
C GLU A 91 13.81 -5.35 -75.40
N ILE A 92 13.01 -6.42 -75.50
CA ILE A 92 11.91 -6.71 -74.58
C ILE A 92 12.44 -6.90 -73.15
N VAL A 93 13.52 -7.66 -72.97
CA VAL A 93 14.14 -7.86 -71.65
C VAL A 93 14.67 -6.53 -71.10
N ALA A 94 15.34 -5.72 -71.91
CA ALA A 94 15.85 -4.42 -71.49
C ALA A 94 14.71 -3.45 -71.11
N ALA A 95 13.59 -3.46 -71.85
CA ALA A 95 12.41 -2.68 -71.53
C ALA A 95 11.76 -3.13 -70.21
N ALA A 96 11.64 -4.44 -70.00
CA ALA A 96 11.11 -5.01 -68.75
C ALA A 96 11.99 -4.65 -67.54
N GLN A 97 13.32 -4.70 -67.68
CA GLN A 97 14.25 -4.30 -66.62
C GLN A 97 14.15 -2.81 -66.26
N ARG A 98 14.00 -1.95 -67.26
CA ARG A 98 13.77 -0.50 -67.04
C ARG A 98 12.48 -0.26 -66.27
N GLU A 99 11.39 -0.91 -66.68
CA GLU A 99 10.11 -0.75 -66.00
C GLU A 99 10.13 -1.34 -64.58
N ALA A 100 10.75 -2.51 -64.38
CA ALA A 100 10.93 -3.09 -63.04
C ALA A 100 11.71 -2.16 -62.10
N THR A 101 12.78 -1.53 -62.60
CA THR A 101 13.56 -0.53 -61.86
C THR A 101 12.71 0.68 -61.52
N ARG A 102 11.91 1.17 -62.46
CA ARG A 102 10.98 2.29 -62.25
C ARG A 102 9.95 1.99 -61.17
N ILE A 103 9.36 0.80 -61.20
CA ILE A 103 8.39 0.34 -60.20
C ILE A 103 9.06 0.25 -58.81
N ARG A 104 10.26 -0.34 -58.72
CA ARG A 104 11.01 -0.41 -57.45
C ARG A 104 11.29 0.97 -56.87
N TYR A 105 11.77 1.91 -57.68
CA TYR A 105 12.05 3.27 -57.22
C TYR A 105 10.78 3.97 -56.69
N LYS A 106 9.66 3.84 -57.42
CA LYS A 106 8.37 4.40 -56.98
C LYS A 106 7.89 3.78 -55.67
N ALA A 107 7.95 2.45 -55.57
CA ALA A 107 7.56 1.74 -54.35
C ALA A 107 8.42 2.14 -53.16
N GLN A 108 9.73 2.31 -53.35
CA GLN A 108 10.64 2.74 -52.29
C GLN A 108 10.38 4.18 -51.84
N ALA A 109 10.11 5.09 -52.79
CA ALA A 109 9.73 6.47 -52.48
C ALA A 109 8.40 6.54 -51.70
N GLU A 110 7.41 5.73 -52.10
CA GLU A 110 6.12 5.64 -51.41
C GLU A 110 6.25 5.03 -50.02
N ALA A 111 7.02 3.95 -49.87
CA ALA A 111 7.30 3.34 -48.56
C ALA A 111 7.97 4.33 -47.60
N THR A 112 8.92 5.12 -48.09
CA THR A 112 9.57 6.19 -47.30
C THR A 112 8.55 7.23 -46.86
N ARG A 113 7.69 7.68 -47.79
CA ARG A 113 6.63 8.65 -47.47
C ARG A 113 5.66 8.13 -46.42
N ILE A 114 5.26 6.86 -46.50
CA ILE A 114 4.36 6.23 -45.52
C ILE A 114 5.03 6.18 -44.15
N ARG A 115 6.31 5.76 -44.09
CA ARG A 115 7.08 5.72 -42.84
C ARG A 115 7.17 7.10 -42.20
N ASP A 116 7.57 8.11 -42.96
CA ASP A 116 7.73 9.46 -42.44
C ASP A 116 6.39 10.06 -41.99
N GLN A 117 5.29 9.70 -42.66
CA GLN A 117 3.95 10.09 -42.22
C GLN A 117 3.54 9.39 -40.93
N ALA A 118 3.81 8.08 -40.82
CA ALA A 118 3.54 7.32 -39.60
C ALA A 118 4.33 7.86 -38.41
N GLU A 119 5.60 8.23 -38.61
CA GLU A 119 6.45 8.82 -37.58
C GLU A 119 5.93 10.20 -37.13
N ARG A 120 5.49 11.06 -38.06
CA ARG A 120 4.84 12.33 -37.71
C ARG A 120 3.55 12.12 -36.92
N ASN A 121 2.71 11.18 -37.34
CA ASN A 121 1.47 10.87 -36.64
C ASN A 121 1.75 10.32 -35.23
N ALA A 122 2.71 9.39 -35.09
CA ALA A 122 3.10 8.82 -33.81
C ALA A 122 3.67 9.90 -32.87
N SER A 123 4.46 10.83 -33.39
CA SER A 123 5.00 11.95 -32.61
C SER A 123 3.88 12.87 -32.13
N ALA A 124 2.94 13.24 -33.00
CA ALA A 124 1.79 14.05 -32.63
C ALA A 124 0.94 13.38 -31.54
N HIS A 125 0.64 12.09 -31.68
CA HIS A 125 -0.10 11.33 -30.66
C HIS A 125 0.64 11.26 -29.31
N ARG A 126 1.97 11.14 -29.34
CA ARG A 126 2.79 11.17 -28.13
C ARG A 126 2.68 12.54 -27.44
N ASP A 127 2.82 13.62 -28.19
CA ASP A 127 2.77 14.98 -27.64
C ASP A 127 1.38 15.33 -27.08
N ASP A 128 0.32 14.89 -27.76
CA ASP A 128 -1.06 15.02 -27.28
C ASP A 128 -1.25 14.25 -25.95
N ALA A 129 -0.77 13.00 -25.88
CA ALA A 129 -0.87 12.18 -24.69
C ALA A 129 -0.08 12.77 -23.50
N LEU A 130 1.12 13.31 -23.75
CA LEU A 130 1.90 13.99 -22.72
C LEU A 130 1.20 15.26 -22.21
N THR A 131 0.58 16.02 -23.11
CA THR A 131 -0.19 17.22 -22.76
C THR A 131 -1.39 16.86 -21.89
N GLN A 132 -2.15 15.82 -22.26
CA GLN A 132 -3.27 15.32 -21.47
C GLN A 132 -2.82 14.81 -20.10
N ALA A 133 -1.73 14.04 -20.03
CA ALA A 133 -1.19 13.55 -18.77
C ALA A 133 -0.79 14.71 -17.84
N ALA A 134 -0.14 15.76 -18.38
CA ALA A 134 0.22 16.94 -17.62
C ALA A 134 -1.00 17.72 -17.09
N GLN A 135 -2.06 17.80 -17.88
CA GLN A 135 -3.33 18.41 -17.46
C GLN A 135 -3.97 17.63 -16.32
N ILE A 136 -4.08 16.30 -16.44
CA ILE A 136 -4.63 15.42 -15.40
C ILE A 136 -3.84 15.58 -14.10
N LEU A 137 -2.50 15.55 -14.17
CA LEU A 137 -1.66 15.71 -12.98
C LEU A 137 -1.83 17.09 -12.32
N THR A 138 -2.00 18.14 -13.13
CA THR A 138 -2.21 19.50 -12.62
C THR A 138 -3.56 19.60 -11.92
N GLU A 139 -4.62 19.07 -12.53
CA GLU A 139 -5.96 19.08 -11.95
C GLU A 139 -6.05 18.21 -10.70
N ALA A 140 -5.48 17.00 -10.73
CA ALA A 140 -5.43 16.11 -9.57
C ALA A 140 -4.70 16.78 -8.38
N ARG A 141 -3.58 17.47 -8.64
CA ARG A 141 -2.85 18.22 -7.59
C ARG A 141 -3.67 19.38 -7.03
N ARG A 142 -4.42 20.09 -7.88
CA ARG A 142 -5.29 21.18 -7.43
C ARG A 142 -6.40 20.64 -6.53
N ASN A 143 -7.12 19.62 -7.00
CA ASN A 143 -8.21 19.00 -6.27
C ASN A 143 -7.73 18.42 -4.94
N ALA A 144 -6.60 17.69 -4.93
CA ALA A 144 -6.03 17.14 -3.70
C ALA A 144 -5.67 18.22 -2.68
N LYS A 145 -5.16 19.39 -3.11
CA LYS A 145 -4.89 20.52 -2.21
C LYS A 145 -6.18 21.12 -1.64
N GLU A 146 -7.19 21.29 -2.47
CA GLU A 146 -8.49 21.83 -2.06
C GLU A 146 -9.19 20.89 -1.07
N GLU A 147 -9.20 19.59 -1.35
CA GLU A 147 -9.75 18.55 -0.47
C GLU A 147 -8.99 18.50 0.86
N ALA A 148 -7.66 18.49 0.83
CA ALA A 148 -6.85 18.52 2.04
C ALA A 148 -7.15 19.77 2.88
N ALA A 149 -7.20 20.95 2.26
CA ALA A 149 -7.52 22.19 2.97
C ALA A 149 -8.93 22.16 3.60
N SER A 150 -9.92 21.60 2.88
CA SER A 150 -11.27 21.43 3.41
C SER A 150 -11.30 20.50 4.62
N LEU A 151 -10.61 19.35 4.54
CA LEU A 151 -10.53 18.39 5.65
C LEU A 151 -9.85 18.99 6.89
N TYR A 152 -8.76 19.75 6.70
CA TYR A 152 -8.11 20.45 7.81
C TYR A 152 -9.03 21.50 8.45
N ALA A 153 -9.73 22.30 7.64
CA ALA A 153 -10.66 23.31 8.14
C ALA A 153 -11.84 22.67 8.90
N GLU A 154 -12.35 21.54 8.42
CA GLU A 154 -13.40 20.79 9.12
C GLU A 154 -12.89 20.21 10.45
N ALA A 155 -11.73 19.56 10.44
CA ALA A 155 -11.12 19.01 11.65
C ALA A 155 -10.84 20.10 12.70
N GLU A 156 -10.40 21.29 12.28
CA GLU A 156 -10.17 22.42 13.17
C GLU A 156 -11.49 22.91 13.80
N ARG A 157 -12.56 23.02 13.01
CA ARG A 157 -13.89 23.38 13.54
C ARG A 157 -14.38 22.34 14.55
N GLN A 158 -14.24 21.05 14.25
CA GLN A 158 -14.64 19.97 15.16
C GLN A 158 -13.81 20.00 16.46
N ALA A 159 -12.50 20.18 16.36
CA ALA A 159 -11.63 20.31 17.53
C ALA A 159 -12.00 21.53 18.40
N ALA A 160 -12.27 22.69 17.78
CA ALA A 160 -12.70 23.89 18.50
C ALA A 160 -14.05 23.70 19.21
N GLN A 161 -15.00 22.98 18.58
CA GLN A 161 -16.28 22.63 19.20
C GLN A 161 -16.07 21.72 20.42
N LEU A 162 -15.27 20.66 20.28
CA LEU A 162 -14.95 19.74 21.38
C LEU A 162 -14.27 20.45 22.55
N ILE A 163 -13.32 21.36 22.28
CA ILE A 163 -12.66 22.16 23.32
C ILE A 163 -13.69 23.06 24.03
N THR A 164 -14.60 23.67 23.28
CA THR A 164 -15.64 24.54 23.84
C THR A 164 -16.61 23.77 24.72
N GLU A 165 -17.01 22.57 24.30
CA GLU A 165 -17.88 21.68 25.06
C GLU A 165 -17.19 21.14 26.32
N ALA A 166 -15.93 20.72 26.21
CA ALA A 166 -15.11 20.30 27.34
C ALA A 166 -14.95 21.43 28.37
N ARG A 167 -14.72 22.69 27.92
CA ARG A 167 -14.65 23.85 28.81
C ARG A 167 -15.99 24.12 29.50
N ARG A 168 -17.11 24.00 28.78
CA ARG A 168 -18.45 24.20 29.35
C ARG A 168 -18.74 23.18 30.44
N THR A 169 -18.50 21.90 30.16
CA THR A 169 -18.73 20.79 31.09
C THR A 169 -17.79 20.84 32.30
N ALA A 170 -16.51 21.20 32.11
CA ALA A 170 -15.57 21.42 33.21
C ALA A 170 -15.96 22.63 34.09
N GLY A 171 -16.46 23.71 33.47
CA GLY A 171 -16.95 24.89 34.20
C GLY A 171 -18.19 24.59 35.04
N THR A 172 -19.14 23.81 34.51
CA THR A 172 -20.32 23.37 35.26
C THR A 172 -19.96 22.36 36.35
N GLY A 173 -19.07 21.41 36.06
CA GLY A 173 -18.57 20.45 37.05
C GLY A 173 -17.80 21.12 38.18
N SER A 174 -17.04 22.18 37.90
CA SER A 174 -16.35 22.99 38.92
C SER A 174 -17.33 23.84 39.73
N ALA A 175 -18.42 24.32 39.14
CA ALA A 175 -19.47 25.07 39.85
C ALA A 175 -20.31 24.15 40.75
N GLU A 176 -20.59 22.92 40.31
CA GLU A 176 -21.26 21.89 41.12
C GLU A 176 -20.37 21.38 42.25
N ALA A 177 -19.09 21.11 41.98
CA ALA A 177 -18.10 20.78 43.00
C ALA A 177 -17.92 21.92 44.02
N SER A 178 -17.98 23.19 43.58
CA SER A 178 -17.92 24.35 44.49
C SER A 178 -19.21 24.54 45.31
N LYS A 179 -20.38 24.22 44.75
CA LYS A 179 -21.65 24.19 45.49
C LYS A 179 -21.66 23.05 46.52
N GLN A 180 -21.16 21.88 46.16
CA GLN A 180 -21.00 20.75 47.09
C GLN A 180 -19.93 21.04 48.16
N ALA A 181 -18.83 21.70 47.82
CA ALA A 181 -17.82 22.14 48.78
C ALA A 181 -18.33 23.25 49.72
N ARG A 182 -19.28 24.09 49.29
CA ARG A 182 -19.96 25.05 50.18
C ARG A 182 -21.00 24.41 51.11
N VAL A 183 -21.55 23.25 50.74
CA VAL A 183 -22.48 22.48 51.60
C VAL A 183 -21.71 21.51 52.52
N GLY A 184 -20.47 21.17 52.17
CA GLY A 184 -19.56 20.37 52.99
C GLY A 184 -18.33 21.15 53.42
N SER A 185 -18.49 22.11 54.33
CA SER A 185 -17.41 22.41 55.29
C SER A 185 -17.44 21.30 56.34
N PRO A 186 -16.45 20.39 56.41
CA PRO A 186 -16.31 19.50 57.56
C PRO A 186 -15.58 20.27 58.66
N THR A 187 -16.22 21.31 59.21
CA THR A 187 -15.84 21.87 60.50
C THR A 187 -16.80 21.27 61.53
N GLY A 188 -16.42 20.09 62.01
CA GLY A 188 -17.17 19.34 63.01
C GLY A 188 -16.56 17.94 63.11
N GLU A 189 -15.82 17.71 64.18
CA GLU A 189 -15.14 16.47 64.55
C GLU A 189 -16.06 15.25 64.42
N ALA A 190 -16.07 14.60 63.27
CA ALA A 190 -16.71 13.30 63.10
C ALA A 190 -15.78 12.25 63.71
N ARG A 191 -16.18 11.68 64.85
CA ARG A 191 -15.49 10.56 65.51
C ARG A 191 -15.15 9.47 64.47
N PRO A 192 -13.90 8.95 64.43
CA PRO A 192 -13.52 7.94 63.46
C PRO A 192 -14.39 6.69 63.62
N SER A 193 -14.84 6.12 62.50
CA SER A 193 -15.69 4.94 62.52
C SER A 193 -14.94 3.73 63.09
N LYS A 194 -15.66 2.77 63.68
CA LYS A 194 -15.09 1.56 64.26
C LYS A 194 -14.21 0.77 63.27
N GLN A 195 -14.56 0.78 61.98
CA GLN A 195 -13.79 0.11 60.94
C GLN A 195 -12.44 0.79 60.73
N VAL A 196 -12.41 2.13 60.77
CA VAL A 196 -11.19 2.93 60.65
C VAL A 196 -10.26 2.65 61.82
N LEU A 197 -10.77 2.65 63.07
CA LEU A 197 -9.99 2.32 64.26
C LEU A 197 -9.40 0.90 64.20
N LYS A 198 -10.19 -0.10 63.78
CA LYS A 198 -9.71 -1.47 63.58
C LYS A 198 -8.61 -1.54 62.52
N ARG A 199 -8.71 -0.76 61.45
CA ARG A 199 -7.72 -0.76 60.37
C ARG A 199 -6.40 -0.14 60.85
N ILE A 200 -6.45 0.93 61.63
CA ILE A 200 -5.27 1.53 62.28
C ILE A 200 -4.57 0.50 63.17
N ALA A 201 -5.32 -0.17 64.05
CA ALA A 201 -4.78 -1.19 64.95
C ALA A 201 -4.17 -2.39 64.20
N ALA A 202 -4.84 -2.87 63.14
CA ALA A 202 -4.32 -3.95 62.30
C ALA A 202 -2.98 -3.57 61.64
N LEU A 203 -2.90 -2.36 61.06
CA LEU A 203 -1.67 -1.87 60.43
C LEU A 203 -0.53 -1.67 61.44
N ALA A 204 -0.84 -1.21 62.65
CA ALA A 204 0.15 -1.07 63.72
C ALA A 204 0.72 -2.42 64.17
N ARG A 205 -0.09 -3.48 64.20
CA ARG A 205 0.37 -4.86 64.52
C ARG A 205 1.13 -5.50 63.37
N GLU A 206 0.66 -5.32 62.13
CA GLU A 206 1.32 -5.85 60.93
C GLU A 206 2.71 -5.21 60.74
N ARG A 207 2.89 -3.96 61.18
CA ARG A 207 4.12 -3.18 60.97
C ARG A 207 4.56 -2.45 62.24
N PRO A 208 5.10 -3.17 63.24
CA PRO A 208 5.41 -2.61 64.57
C PRO A 208 6.55 -1.56 64.56
N SER A 209 7.38 -1.54 63.52
CA SER A 209 8.44 -0.54 63.36
C SER A 209 7.93 0.80 62.82
N TRP A 210 6.66 0.88 62.40
CA TRP A 210 6.09 2.10 61.85
C TRP A 210 5.62 3.05 62.96
N GLY A 211 6.16 4.28 62.95
CA GLY A 211 5.69 5.36 63.82
C GLY A 211 4.33 5.93 63.38
N PRO A 212 3.69 6.74 64.25
CA PRO A 212 2.36 7.32 63.99
C PRO A 212 2.30 8.14 62.69
N GLU A 213 3.33 8.94 62.41
CA GLU A 213 3.43 9.76 61.20
C GLU A 213 3.41 8.91 59.92
N ARG A 214 4.13 7.78 59.93
CA ARG A 214 4.22 6.88 58.77
C ARG A 214 2.90 6.14 58.53
N LEU A 215 2.25 5.69 59.61
CA LEU A 215 0.93 5.07 59.55
C LEU A 215 -0.13 6.06 59.07
N PHE A 216 -0.10 7.30 59.57
CA PHE A 216 -0.99 8.38 59.13
C PHE A 216 -0.80 8.69 57.64
N ALA A 217 0.44 8.83 57.16
CA ALA A 217 0.72 9.07 55.75
C ALA A 217 0.22 7.93 54.84
N GLU A 218 0.37 6.68 55.27
CA GLU A 218 -0.12 5.52 54.51
C GLU A 218 -1.65 5.43 54.51
N LEU A 219 -2.31 5.68 55.65
CA LEU A 219 -3.77 5.72 55.75
C LEU A 219 -4.36 6.83 54.86
N ARG A 220 -3.70 8.00 54.83
CA ARG A 220 -4.06 9.10 53.94
C ARG A 220 -3.85 8.73 52.47
N ARG A 221 -2.76 8.03 52.14
CA ARG A 221 -2.52 7.49 50.78
C ARG A 221 -3.61 6.51 50.34
N MET A 222 -4.14 5.73 51.27
CA MET A 222 -5.26 4.81 51.06
C MET A 222 -6.65 5.49 51.05
N GLY A 223 -6.70 6.83 51.19
CA GLY A 223 -7.96 7.58 51.21
C GLY A 223 -8.80 7.38 52.47
N VAL A 224 -8.22 6.88 53.55
CA VAL A 224 -8.92 6.68 54.83
C VAL A 224 -8.98 8.03 55.57
N PRO A 225 -10.17 8.54 55.92
CA PRO A 225 -10.30 9.79 56.67
C PRO A 225 -9.94 9.53 58.15
N VAL A 226 -8.71 9.88 58.53
CA VAL A 226 -8.18 9.79 59.89
C VAL A 226 -7.49 11.09 60.26
N SER A 227 -7.51 11.45 61.54
CA SER A 227 -6.60 12.47 62.07
C SER A 227 -5.29 11.82 62.55
N GLU A 228 -4.23 12.60 62.60
CA GLU A 228 -2.94 12.15 63.15
C GLU A 228 -3.05 11.81 64.65
N GLN A 229 -3.91 12.53 65.38
CA GLN A 229 -4.20 12.27 66.79
C GLN A 229 -4.88 10.91 67.02
N ASP A 230 -5.80 10.51 66.14
CA ASP A 230 -6.47 9.19 66.23
C ASP A 230 -5.44 8.05 66.09
N VAL A 231 -4.50 8.20 65.15
CA VAL A 231 -3.44 7.21 64.91
C VAL A 231 -2.49 7.12 66.10
N GLN A 232 -2.08 8.28 66.66
CA GLN A 232 -1.24 8.32 67.85
C GLN A 232 -1.92 7.66 69.06
N ALA A 233 -3.21 7.91 69.26
CA ALA A 233 -3.95 7.36 70.39
C ALA A 233 -4.14 5.84 70.28
N VAL A 234 -4.46 5.31 69.09
CA VAL A 234 -4.58 3.86 68.87
C VAL A 234 -3.24 3.16 69.07
N ILE A 235 -2.13 3.73 68.59
CA ILE A 235 -0.79 3.15 68.81
C ILE A 235 -0.42 3.17 70.29
N LYS A 236 -0.75 4.25 71.01
CA LYS A 236 -0.53 4.35 72.46
C LYS A 236 -1.36 3.33 73.23
N ALA A 237 -2.61 3.11 72.84
CA ALA A 237 -3.49 2.10 73.42
C ALA A 237 -2.95 0.67 73.18
N GLU A 238 -2.49 0.37 71.95
CA GLU A 238 -1.91 -0.94 71.60
C GLU A 238 -0.56 -1.23 72.29
N ARG A 239 0.23 -0.20 72.62
CA ARG A 239 1.52 -0.38 73.32
C ARG A 239 1.38 -0.58 74.83
N ASN A 240 0.27 -0.12 75.41
CA ASN A 240 0.01 -0.21 76.84
C ASN A 240 -0.66 -1.52 77.27
N THR A 241 -0.98 -2.42 76.33
CA THR A 241 -1.63 -3.70 76.62
C THR A 241 -0.86 -4.88 76.07
N ASP A 242 -0.46 -5.78 76.97
CA ASP A 242 0.09 -7.09 76.63
C ASP A 242 -1.02 -7.96 75.98
N GLY A 243 -1.18 -7.82 74.66
CA GLY A 243 -1.84 -8.80 73.79
C GLY A 243 -3.36 -8.95 73.87
N GLY A 244 -4.08 -8.04 74.54
CA GLY A 244 -5.55 -8.10 74.68
C GLY A 244 -6.30 -7.30 73.61
N GLN A 245 -7.36 -7.89 73.01
CA GLN A 245 -8.26 -7.20 72.09
C GLN A 245 -9.00 -6.06 72.83
N HIS A 246 -8.61 -4.81 72.63
CA HIS A 246 -9.38 -3.70 73.17
C HIS A 246 -10.78 -3.64 72.55
N SER A 247 -11.78 -3.52 73.42
CA SER A 247 -13.12 -3.18 72.98
C SER A 247 -13.18 -1.71 72.56
N GLU A 248 -14.08 -1.39 71.64
CA GLU A 248 -14.29 -0.03 71.11
C GLU A 248 -14.45 1.05 72.20
N ALA A 249 -14.95 0.66 73.37
CA ALA A 249 -15.15 1.55 74.51
C ALA A 249 -13.82 1.97 75.16
N GLU A 250 -12.84 1.09 75.25
CA GLU A 250 -11.55 1.37 75.92
C GLU A 250 -10.66 2.29 75.09
N ILE A 251 -10.65 2.11 73.76
CA ILE A 251 -9.95 3.00 72.83
C ILE A 251 -10.59 4.40 72.88
N ARG A 252 -11.93 4.47 73.00
CA ARG A 252 -12.65 5.74 73.12
C ARG A 252 -12.42 6.43 74.47
N ALA A 253 -12.41 5.68 75.57
CA ALA A 253 -12.10 6.22 76.90
C ALA A 253 -10.70 6.84 76.94
N SER A 254 -9.71 6.19 76.31
CA SER A 254 -8.35 6.74 76.20
C SER A 254 -8.24 7.96 75.26
N LEU A 255 -9.14 8.10 74.28
CA LEU A 255 -9.16 9.21 73.31
C LEU A 255 -9.90 10.44 73.84
N TYR A 256 -10.98 10.24 74.60
CA TYR A 256 -11.94 11.30 74.93
C TYR A 256 -12.24 11.44 76.43
N GLY A 257 -11.63 10.63 77.31
CA GLY A 257 -11.72 10.80 78.76
C GLY A 257 -13.13 10.59 79.34
N GLU A 258 -13.83 9.54 78.89
CA GLU A 258 -15.07 9.05 79.53
C GLU A 258 -14.79 7.99 80.59
#